data_AF-A0A971V1C5-F1
#
_entry.id   AF-A0A971V1C5-F1
#
_cell.length_a   1.000
_cell.length_b   1.000
_cell.length_c   1.000
_cell.angle_alpha   90.00
_cell.angle_beta   90.00
_cell.angle_gamma   90.00
#
_symmetry.space_group_name_H-M   'P 1'
#
loop_
_entity.id
_entity.type
_entity.pdbx_description
1 polymer ?
#
loop_
_entity_poly.entity_id
_entity_poly.type
_entity_poly.pdbx_seq_one_letter_code
_entity_poly.pdbx_strand_id
1 'polypeptide(L)'
;MRRSSIWVMSAIVLMITSCNPKNEEVKILKQSDFPAPPVAEMIPDSFVNFGQERIDNYYWLKDKTNPKVIEYLNAENGYTDSVMASTKVLQQTIFDEIVGRIKEDDESYPSLKDGYYYYSRTEKGKQYRTYCRRKGSMDSPEEVIFDVNAMAEGKTAFIFRGYSISPDNSKAAYFYNETGSYAEFTMKVKDLASGENIGFSMDGVASVAWANDNKTLFYSLIDQTLRSSKIYRQTLDASAGELVYEERDARFGTYVYGNKTREYIFIASASSTTSEERYISADRPADPFKIFLPRVQDVEYSVYPHKDKFFVRYKDKENLNGLIYEMPLTGYEDRTTWKLFVPHDNKVRIESIDIVKEYLLLELRKNGLAEIQVKPVSGEGETETIAFPEPVYTASLGGNPEYDANTFRYTYTSLNRPTTLYEYNIETKESEKLKEQEVPSGFNPDDYKVERLWATAPDGVEVPMAIVYKKGLKRDGTNPALLYSYGSYGISSDVYFSASMYSLIDRGFVYAIAQIRGGSDLGEQWYEEGKLLNKKNTFIDFIACSEKLIHDGYTSPDKLAAMGGSAGGLLMGAVVNMRPDLY
;
A
#
# COMPACT_ATOMS: atom_id res chain seq x y z
N MET A 1 96.81 -32.58 -8.41
CA MET A 1 96.26 -31.34 -9.00
C MET A 1 94.75 -31.35 -8.84
N ARG A 2 94.16 -30.28 -8.28
CA ARG A 2 92.79 -29.77 -8.58
C ARG A 2 91.63 -30.80 -8.68
N ARG A 3 90.67 -30.76 -7.73
CA ARG A 3 89.35 -30.06 -7.92
C ARG A 3 88.29 -30.39 -6.83
N SER A 4 87.86 -29.29 -6.19
CA SER A 4 86.58 -28.86 -5.59
C SER A 4 85.37 -28.93 -6.57
N SER A 5 84.07 -28.75 -6.27
CA SER A 5 83.22 -28.57 -5.06
C SER A 5 81.75 -28.29 -5.46
N ILE A 6 80.80 -28.83 -4.69
CA ILE A 6 79.64 -28.20 -4.00
C ILE A 6 78.34 -27.85 -4.76
N TRP A 7 77.22 -28.25 -4.13
CA TRP A 7 75.80 -28.08 -4.48
C TRP A 7 75.18 -26.80 -3.90
N VAL A 8 74.19 -26.22 -4.59
CA VAL A 8 73.38 -25.06 -4.13
C VAL A 8 71.90 -25.42 -4.16
N MET A 9 71.18 -25.00 -3.12
CA MET A 9 69.73 -25.13 -2.90
C MET A 9 69.18 -23.71 -2.67
N SER A 10 68.14 -23.29 -3.39
CA SER A 10 67.56 -21.95 -3.30
C SER A 10 66.14 -21.99 -2.70
N ALA A 11 65.90 -21.12 -1.71
CA ALA A 11 64.61 -20.93 -1.05
C ALA A 11 63.84 -19.75 -1.67
N ILE A 12 62.52 -19.90 -1.80
CA ILE A 12 61.57 -18.87 -2.23
C ILE A 12 60.83 -18.34 -1.00
N VAL A 13 60.81 -17.03 -0.79
CA VAL A 13 60.05 -16.33 0.26
C VAL A 13 58.84 -15.65 -0.39
N LEU A 14 57.63 -16.02 0.03
CA LEU A 14 56.38 -15.33 -0.30
C LEU A 14 56.10 -14.25 0.77
N MET A 15 55.94 -12.99 0.34
CA MET A 15 55.37 -11.93 1.19
C MET A 15 53.86 -11.89 1.01
N ILE A 16 53.12 -12.10 2.10
CA ILE A 16 51.68 -11.87 2.20
C ILE A 16 51.50 -10.45 2.75
N THR A 17 51.01 -9.51 1.95
CA THR A 17 50.57 -8.20 2.42
C THR A 17 49.15 -8.32 2.95
N SER A 18 49.02 -8.29 4.28
CA SER A 18 47.75 -8.10 4.99
C SER A 18 47.28 -6.66 4.80
N CYS A 19 46.15 -6.46 4.11
CA CYS A 19 45.40 -5.22 4.16
C CYS A 19 44.56 -5.22 5.44
N ASN A 20 45.05 -4.56 6.49
CA ASN A 20 44.21 -4.14 7.61
C ASN A 20 43.31 -3.00 7.12
N PRO A 21 41.97 -3.11 7.14
CA PRO A 21 41.12 -1.95 7.01
C PRO A 21 41.36 -1.09 8.26
N LYS A 22 41.89 0.13 8.06
CA LYS A 22 41.92 1.11 9.14
C LYS A 22 40.46 1.37 9.54
N ASN A 23 40.14 1.17 10.81
CA ASN A 23 38.95 1.76 11.42
C ASN A 23 39.10 3.27 11.32
N GLU A 24 38.60 3.87 10.23
CA GLU A 24 38.37 5.30 10.22
C GLU A 24 37.29 5.59 11.26
N GLU A 25 37.64 6.37 12.28
CA GLU A 25 36.64 6.88 13.22
C GLU A 25 35.60 7.69 12.42
N VAL A 26 34.35 7.24 12.47
CA VAL A 26 33.23 7.96 11.85
C VAL A 26 33.06 9.28 12.60
N LYS A 27 33.49 10.39 12.01
CA LYS A 27 33.24 11.73 12.56
C LYS A 27 31.75 12.03 12.49
N ILE A 28 31.08 12.05 13.64
CA ILE A 28 29.70 12.56 13.74
C ILE A 28 29.73 14.07 13.49
N LEU A 29 29.05 14.49 12.42
CA LEU A 29 28.92 15.91 12.07
C LEU A 29 27.95 16.59 13.04
N LYS A 30 28.29 17.81 13.44
CA LYS A 30 27.49 18.66 14.34
C LYS A 30 27.00 19.86 13.57
N GLN A 31 25.96 20.54 14.08
CA GLN A 31 25.48 21.79 13.48
C GLN A 31 26.60 22.83 13.26
N SER A 32 27.60 22.86 14.13
CA SER A 32 28.77 23.75 14.02
C SER A 32 29.68 23.46 12.82
N ASP A 33 29.52 22.31 12.17
CA ASP A 33 30.25 21.97 10.93
C ASP A 33 29.59 22.60 9.66
N PHE A 34 28.44 23.27 9.80
CA PHE A 34 27.64 23.80 8.69
C PHE A 34 27.31 25.30 8.86
N PRO A 35 26.88 26.00 7.79
CA PRO A 35 26.33 27.35 7.90
C PRO A 35 25.14 27.42 8.88
N ALA A 36 24.78 28.63 9.32
CA ALA A 36 23.56 28.80 10.07
C ALA A 36 22.35 28.42 9.19
N PRO A 37 21.35 27.69 9.74
CA PRO A 37 20.15 27.35 8.99
C PRO A 37 19.32 28.61 8.68
N PRO A 38 18.50 28.58 7.60
CA PRO A 38 17.53 29.63 7.33
C PRO A 38 16.60 29.85 8.53
N VAL A 39 16.26 31.11 8.80
CA VAL A 39 15.34 31.47 9.88
C VAL A 39 14.09 32.10 9.26
N ALA A 40 12.95 31.44 9.45
CA ALA A 40 11.66 31.98 9.01
C ALA A 40 11.32 33.28 9.75
N GLU A 41 10.76 34.26 9.03
CA GLU A 41 10.20 35.46 9.64
C GLU A 41 9.03 35.09 10.55
N MET A 42 9.06 35.59 11.79
CA MET A 42 7.94 35.43 12.73
C MET A 42 6.89 36.51 12.46
N ILE A 43 5.73 36.10 11.95
CA ILE A 43 4.57 36.97 11.70
C ILE A 43 3.42 36.41 12.56
N PRO A 44 3.14 37.01 13.73
CA PRO A 44 2.16 36.45 14.65
C PRO A 44 0.75 36.53 14.07
N ASP A 45 0.08 35.38 14.05
CA ASP A 45 -1.36 35.28 13.80
C ASP A 45 -2.04 34.61 15.01
N SER A 46 -3.23 35.09 15.38
CA SER A 46 -3.92 34.67 16.61
C SER A 46 -5.17 33.86 16.32
N PHE A 47 -5.27 32.70 16.97
CA PHE A 47 -6.39 31.76 16.84
C PHE A 47 -7.08 31.60 18.18
N VAL A 48 -8.33 32.05 18.26
CA VAL A 48 -9.18 31.87 19.45
C VAL A 48 -10.18 30.75 19.20
N ASN A 49 -9.99 29.62 19.88
CA ASN A 49 -10.91 28.49 19.83
C ASN A 49 -11.17 27.98 21.26
N PHE A 50 -12.42 27.61 21.56
CA PHE A 50 -12.82 27.07 22.88
C PHE A 50 -12.38 27.93 24.08
N GLY A 51 -12.31 29.26 23.92
CA GLY A 51 -11.87 30.19 24.96
C GLY A 51 -10.36 30.22 25.22
N GLN A 52 -9.55 29.56 24.38
CA GLN A 52 -8.09 29.61 24.44
C GLN A 52 -7.54 30.34 23.22
N GLU A 53 -6.58 31.25 23.47
CA GLU A 53 -5.82 31.93 22.43
C GLU A 53 -4.51 31.18 22.17
N ARG A 54 -4.21 30.95 20.89
CA ARG A 54 -2.92 30.42 20.43
C ARG A 54 -2.33 31.36 19.39
N ILE A 55 -1.03 31.63 19.51
CA ILE A 55 -0.29 32.43 18.53
C ILE A 55 0.52 31.47 17.67
N ASP A 56 0.33 31.55 16.36
CA ASP A 56 1.16 30.86 15.37
C ASP A 56 1.98 31.90 14.59
N ASN A 57 3.29 31.93 14.84
CA ASN A 57 4.22 32.86 14.20
C ASN A 57 4.51 32.52 12.73
N TYR A 58 4.06 31.36 12.25
CA TYR A 58 4.43 30.82 10.94
C TYR A 58 3.22 30.44 10.09
N TYR A 59 2.00 30.83 10.50
CA TYR A 59 0.77 30.52 9.76
C TYR A 59 0.80 30.99 8.30
N TRP A 60 1.53 32.07 8.03
CA TRP A 60 1.73 32.64 6.71
C TRP A 60 2.41 31.68 5.71
N LEU A 61 3.16 30.66 6.19
CA LEU A 61 3.79 29.62 5.35
C LEU A 61 2.77 28.74 4.60
N LYS A 62 1.49 28.76 5.00
CA LYS A 62 0.41 28.03 4.33
C LYS A 62 0.13 28.54 2.92
N ASP A 63 0.37 29.82 2.63
CA ASP A 63 0.07 30.43 1.34
C ASP A 63 1.16 30.08 0.30
N LYS A 64 0.88 29.06 -0.51
CA LYS A 64 1.78 28.58 -1.57
C LYS A 64 2.03 29.60 -2.68
N THR A 65 1.24 30.67 -2.77
CA THR A 65 1.39 31.72 -3.79
C THR A 65 2.26 32.89 -3.30
N ASN A 66 2.55 32.95 -1.99
CA ASN A 66 3.33 34.02 -1.40
C ASN A 66 4.83 33.89 -1.79
N PRO A 67 5.44 34.90 -2.43
CA PRO A 67 6.86 34.85 -2.81
C PRO A 67 7.82 34.61 -1.64
N LYS A 68 7.50 35.12 -0.43
CA LYS A 68 8.33 34.89 0.76
C LYS A 68 8.37 33.41 1.16
N VAL A 69 7.29 32.66 0.89
CA VAL A 69 7.24 31.21 1.17
C VAL A 69 8.17 30.50 0.22
N ILE A 70 8.09 30.82 -1.08
CA ILE A 70 8.95 30.24 -2.12
C ILE A 70 10.43 30.56 -1.82
N GLU A 71 10.74 31.79 -1.43
CA GLU A 71 12.09 32.20 -1.02
C GLU A 71 12.60 31.39 0.17
N TYR A 72 11.80 31.24 1.23
CA TYR A 72 12.17 30.48 2.41
C TYR A 72 12.38 28.98 2.09
N LEU A 73 11.50 28.37 1.29
CA LEU A 73 11.65 26.98 0.86
C LEU A 73 12.91 26.77 0.01
N ASN A 74 13.25 27.72 -0.88
CA ASN A 74 14.49 27.66 -1.64
C ASN A 74 15.72 27.80 -0.74
N ALA A 75 15.66 28.62 0.31
CA ALA A 75 16.73 28.74 1.29
C ALA A 75 16.92 27.42 2.08
N GLU A 76 15.84 26.77 2.50
CA GLU A 76 15.90 25.46 3.16
C GLU A 76 16.45 24.35 2.26
N ASN A 77 16.09 24.35 0.97
CA ASN A 77 16.67 23.44 -0.02
C ASN A 77 18.18 23.67 -0.16
N GLY A 78 18.62 24.93 -0.30
CA GLY A 78 20.04 25.26 -0.41
C GLY A 78 20.84 24.92 0.86
N TYR A 79 20.23 25.05 2.03
CA TYR A 79 20.82 24.61 3.29
C TYR A 79 20.96 23.09 3.36
N THR A 80 19.91 22.36 2.96
CA THR A 80 19.93 20.89 2.86
C THR A 80 21.04 20.41 1.92
N ASP A 81 21.16 21.03 0.74
CA ASP A 81 22.23 20.73 -0.23
C ASP A 81 23.63 20.92 0.39
N SER A 82 23.79 21.96 1.20
CA SER A 82 25.06 22.28 1.87
C SER A 82 25.40 21.25 2.95
N VAL A 83 24.42 20.86 3.78
CA VAL A 83 24.60 19.84 4.83
C VAL A 83 24.90 18.47 4.22
N MET A 84 24.21 18.11 3.14
CA MET A 84 24.32 16.81 2.49
C MET A 84 25.48 16.71 1.50
N ALA A 85 26.18 17.81 1.20
CA ALA A 85 27.20 17.88 0.15
C ALA A 85 28.31 16.81 0.28
N SER A 86 28.78 16.55 1.50
CA SER A 86 29.84 15.56 1.75
C SER A 86 29.41 14.12 1.51
N THR A 87 28.10 13.85 1.46
CA THR A 87 27.53 12.51 1.29
C THR A 87 27.15 12.19 -0.16
N LYS A 88 27.35 13.10 -1.13
CA LYS A 88 26.95 12.89 -2.53
C LYS A 88 27.49 11.60 -3.15
N VAL A 89 28.74 11.24 -2.85
CA VAL A 89 29.31 9.96 -3.32
C VAL A 89 28.56 8.77 -2.72
N LEU A 90 28.24 8.80 -1.42
CA LEU A 90 27.46 7.76 -0.77
C LEU A 90 26.02 7.70 -1.30
N GLN A 91 25.38 8.84 -1.54
CA GLN A 91 24.04 8.91 -2.13
C GLN A 91 24.02 8.25 -3.51
N GLN A 92 25.00 8.55 -4.38
CA GLN A 92 25.11 7.91 -5.68
C GLN A 92 25.33 6.40 -5.56
N THR A 93 26.21 5.95 -4.66
CA THR A 93 26.42 4.52 -4.39
C THR A 93 25.12 3.83 -3.95
N ILE A 94 24.38 4.42 -3.00
CA ILE A 94 23.09 3.86 -2.55
C ILE A 94 22.07 3.87 -3.68
N PHE A 95 22.01 4.92 -4.49
CA PHE A 95 21.14 4.99 -5.67
C PHE A 95 21.45 3.85 -6.65
N ASP A 96 22.72 3.69 -7.03
CA ASP A 96 23.17 2.66 -7.97
C ASP A 96 22.89 1.24 -7.43
N GLU A 97 23.05 1.03 -6.12
CA GLU A 97 22.70 -0.22 -5.44
C GLU A 97 21.20 -0.52 -5.46
N ILE A 98 20.35 0.51 -5.25
CA ILE A 98 18.89 0.35 -5.31
C ILE A 98 18.46 0.04 -6.74
N VAL A 99 18.96 0.80 -7.72
CA VAL A 99 18.68 0.57 -9.14
C VAL A 99 19.16 -0.82 -9.57
N GLY A 100 20.37 -1.24 -9.15
CA GLY A 100 20.91 -2.57 -9.44
C GLY A 100 20.12 -3.74 -8.83
N ARG A 101 19.23 -3.47 -7.87
CA ARG A 101 18.29 -4.46 -7.30
C ARG A 101 16.94 -4.50 -8.02
N ILE A 102 16.69 -3.58 -8.94
CA ILE A 102 15.43 -3.50 -9.70
C ILE A 102 15.66 -4.11 -11.08
N LYS A 103 14.76 -5.03 -11.47
CA LYS A 103 14.67 -5.50 -12.84
C LYS A 103 13.90 -4.47 -13.68
N GLU A 104 14.61 -3.69 -14.49
CA GLU A 104 14.00 -2.61 -15.30
C GLU A 104 13.07 -3.15 -16.41
N ASP A 105 13.55 -4.15 -17.17
CA ASP A 105 12.77 -4.87 -18.16
C ASP A 105 11.94 -5.96 -17.45
N ASP A 106 10.66 -5.73 -17.22
CA ASP A 106 9.81 -6.70 -16.51
C ASP A 106 8.36 -6.68 -17.00
N GLU A 107 7.65 -7.78 -16.79
CA GLU A 107 6.24 -7.92 -17.15
C GLU A 107 5.41 -8.37 -15.95
N SER A 108 4.24 -7.78 -15.73
CA SER A 108 3.28 -8.32 -14.76
C SER A 108 2.79 -9.71 -15.22
N TYR A 109 2.46 -10.59 -14.28
CA TYR A 109 1.83 -11.86 -14.65
C TYR A 109 0.43 -11.61 -15.27
N PRO A 110 0.09 -12.23 -16.40
CA PRO A 110 -1.15 -11.93 -17.12
C PRO A 110 -2.39 -12.41 -16.36
N SER A 111 -3.46 -11.62 -16.40
CA SER A 111 -4.77 -11.94 -15.80
C SER A 111 -5.81 -12.16 -16.89
N LEU A 112 -6.40 -13.36 -16.92
CA LEU A 112 -7.51 -13.66 -17.82
C LEU A 112 -8.75 -12.93 -17.31
N LYS A 113 -9.37 -12.12 -18.17
CA LYS A 113 -10.66 -11.49 -17.92
C LYS A 113 -11.43 -11.40 -19.22
N ASP A 114 -12.64 -11.93 -19.27
CA ASP A 114 -13.58 -11.75 -20.39
C ASP A 114 -13.01 -12.15 -21.75
N GLY A 115 -12.23 -13.24 -21.79
CA GLY A 115 -11.61 -13.74 -23.01
C GLY A 115 -10.35 -13.00 -23.46
N TYR A 116 -9.79 -12.11 -22.63
CA TYR A 116 -8.48 -11.48 -22.85
C TYR A 116 -7.55 -11.68 -21.66
N TYR A 117 -6.28 -11.92 -21.93
CA TYR A 117 -5.22 -11.80 -20.94
C TYR A 117 -4.70 -10.37 -20.89
N TYR A 118 -4.86 -9.70 -19.76
CA TYR A 118 -4.37 -8.35 -19.51
C TYR A 118 -3.06 -8.39 -18.74
N TYR A 119 -2.10 -7.56 -19.14
CA TYR A 119 -0.81 -7.41 -18.45
C TYR A 119 -0.22 -6.03 -18.74
N SER A 120 0.93 -5.75 -18.12
CA SER A 120 1.73 -4.57 -18.38
C SER A 120 3.21 -4.95 -18.40
N ARG A 121 4.00 -4.16 -19.10
CA ARG A 121 5.46 -4.30 -19.12
C ARG A 121 6.17 -2.98 -18.88
N THR A 122 7.34 -3.05 -18.27
CA THR A 122 8.34 -1.98 -18.23
C THR A 122 9.48 -2.34 -19.16
N GLU A 123 10.07 -1.33 -19.78
CA GLU A 123 11.20 -1.47 -20.69
C GLU A 123 12.35 -0.63 -20.15
N LYS A 124 13.58 -1.11 -20.29
CA LYS A 124 14.79 -0.48 -19.77
C LYS A 124 14.95 0.93 -20.31
N GLY A 125 15.29 1.85 -19.40
CA GLY A 125 15.42 3.27 -19.71
C GLY A 125 14.09 4.02 -19.93
N LYS A 126 12.93 3.34 -19.89
CA LYS A 126 11.62 3.98 -19.90
C LYS A 126 11.11 4.21 -18.48
N GLN A 127 10.34 5.28 -18.29
CA GLN A 127 9.85 5.70 -16.97
C GLN A 127 8.49 5.12 -16.61
N TYR A 128 7.69 4.73 -17.62
CA TYR A 128 6.31 4.30 -17.45
C TYR A 128 6.05 2.91 -18.02
N ARG A 129 4.99 2.28 -17.51
CA ARG A 129 4.49 0.98 -18.00
C ARG A 129 3.77 1.13 -19.33
N THR A 130 3.86 0.11 -20.16
CA THR A 130 2.98 -0.13 -21.30
C THR A 130 1.92 -1.15 -20.89
N TYR A 131 0.64 -0.83 -21.09
CA TYR A 131 -0.48 -1.72 -20.79
C TYR A 131 -0.93 -2.44 -22.05
N CYS A 132 -1.01 -3.76 -21.97
CA CYS A 132 -1.23 -4.66 -23.08
C CYS A 132 -2.35 -5.66 -22.81
N ARG A 133 -2.87 -6.28 -23.87
CA ARG A 133 -3.70 -7.47 -23.78
C ARG A 133 -3.45 -8.44 -24.92
N ARG A 134 -3.87 -9.69 -24.74
CA ARG A 134 -3.88 -10.74 -25.78
C ARG A 134 -5.21 -11.47 -25.75
N LYS A 135 -5.78 -11.76 -26.92
CA LYS A 135 -7.10 -12.41 -27.02
C LYS A 135 -6.99 -13.92 -26.85
N GLY A 136 -7.69 -14.48 -25.86
CA GLY A 136 -7.90 -15.91 -25.65
C GLY A 136 -6.70 -16.73 -25.18
N SER A 137 -5.49 -16.41 -25.64
CA SER A 137 -4.23 -17.08 -25.27
C SER A 137 -3.09 -16.07 -25.17
N MET A 138 -2.09 -16.37 -24.32
CA MET A 138 -0.83 -15.62 -24.28
C MET A 138 0.03 -15.79 -25.54
N ASP A 139 -0.25 -16.79 -26.38
CA ASP A 139 0.40 -16.96 -27.69
C ASP A 139 -0.21 -16.08 -28.79
N SER A 140 -1.40 -15.52 -28.56
CA SER A 140 -2.06 -14.61 -29.51
C SER A 140 -1.27 -13.31 -29.65
N PRO A 141 -1.38 -12.58 -30.78
CA PRO A 141 -0.72 -11.29 -30.97
C PRO A 141 -1.03 -10.30 -29.83
N GLU A 142 -0.02 -9.52 -29.44
CA GLU A 142 -0.17 -8.45 -28.46
C GLU A 142 -0.96 -7.26 -29.03
N GLU A 143 -1.89 -6.74 -28.23
CA GLU A 143 -2.56 -5.47 -28.45
C GLU A 143 -2.11 -4.47 -27.37
N VAL A 144 -1.42 -3.39 -27.76
CA VAL A 144 -1.07 -2.30 -26.84
C VAL A 144 -2.30 -1.42 -26.62
N ILE A 145 -2.75 -1.33 -25.36
CA ILE A 145 -3.86 -0.48 -24.96
C ILE A 145 -3.36 0.95 -24.70
N PHE A 146 -2.31 1.08 -23.89
CA PHE A 146 -1.72 2.37 -23.54
C PHE A 146 -0.19 2.26 -23.47
N ASP A 147 0.52 3.00 -24.33
CA ASP A 147 1.92 3.32 -24.11
C ASP A 147 2.00 4.63 -23.32
N VAL A 148 2.17 4.51 -22.02
CA VAL A 148 2.20 5.68 -21.13
C VAL A 148 3.45 6.53 -21.35
N ASN A 149 4.53 5.96 -21.88
CA ASN A 149 5.73 6.74 -22.23
C ASN A 149 5.44 7.69 -23.38
N ALA A 150 4.74 7.21 -24.42
CA ALA A 150 4.29 8.07 -25.53
C ALA A 150 3.31 9.15 -25.05
N MET A 151 2.41 8.82 -24.12
CA MET A 151 1.47 9.79 -23.54
C MET A 151 2.17 10.87 -22.70
N ALA A 152 3.26 10.52 -22.02
CA ALA A 152 4.02 11.41 -21.16
C ALA A 152 5.09 12.23 -21.91
N GLU A 153 5.32 11.98 -23.20
CA GLU A 153 6.38 12.63 -23.97
C GLU A 153 6.22 14.16 -23.99
N GLY A 154 7.31 14.87 -23.65
CA GLY A 154 7.34 16.33 -23.58
C GLY A 154 6.59 16.94 -22.38
N LYS A 155 6.06 16.13 -21.45
CA LYS A 155 5.38 16.60 -20.23
C LYS A 155 6.34 16.70 -19.06
N THR A 156 6.21 17.75 -18.25
CA THR A 156 7.01 17.94 -17.03
C THR A 156 6.60 17.02 -15.89
N ALA A 157 5.33 16.61 -15.89
CA ALA A 157 4.77 15.60 -15.01
C ALA A 157 3.70 14.81 -15.76
N PHE A 158 3.56 13.53 -15.44
CA PHE A 158 2.49 12.70 -15.98
C PHE A 158 2.16 11.59 -14.98
N ILE A 159 0.88 11.46 -14.65
CA ILE A 159 0.37 10.32 -13.86
C ILE A 159 -0.72 9.66 -14.68
N PHE A 160 -0.54 8.36 -14.97
CA PHE A 160 -1.57 7.48 -15.48
C PHE A 160 -2.12 6.66 -14.31
N ARG A 161 -3.36 6.91 -13.90
CA ARG A 161 -3.94 6.24 -12.72
C ARG A 161 -4.48 4.85 -13.03
N GLY A 162 -4.89 4.61 -14.28
CA GLY A 162 -5.42 3.32 -14.70
C GLY A 162 -6.55 3.45 -15.70
N TYR A 163 -7.25 2.34 -15.93
CA TYR A 163 -8.34 2.25 -16.90
C TYR A 163 -9.39 1.20 -16.49
N SER A 164 -10.56 1.28 -17.10
CA SER A 164 -11.68 0.34 -16.99
C SER A 164 -12.19 -0.01 -18.38
N ILE A 165 -12.19 -1.31 -18.70
CA ILE A 165 -12.60 -1.86 -19.99
C ILE A 165 -14.12 -2.04 -20.05
N SER A 166 -14.74 -1.69 -21.18
CA SER A 166 -16.17 -1.94 -21.40
C SER A 166 -16.50 -3.44 -21.44
N PRO A 167 -17.72 -3.87 -21.08
CA PRO A 167 -18.07 -5.29 -21.00
C PRO A 167 -17.82 -6.11 -22.26
N ASP A 168 -17.95 -5.50 -23.45
CA ASP A 168 -17.66 -6.09 -24.76
C ASP A 168 -16.18 -6.04 -25.19
N ASN A 169 -15.28 -5.56 -24.32
CA ASN A 169 -13.87 -5.35 -24.59
C ASN A 169 -13.55 -4.36 -25.74
N SER A 170 -14.50 -3.51 -26.16
CA SER A 170 -14.30 -2.58 -27.28
C SER A 170 -13.71 -1.22 -26.87
N LYS A 171 -13.90 -0.78 -25.62
CA LYS A 171 -13.52 0.57 -25.15
C LYS A 171 -12.78 0.52 -23.83
N ALA A 172 -12.00 1.56 -23.56
CA ALA A 172 -11.34 1.79 -22.28
C ALA A 172 -11.61 3.21 -21.77
N ALA A 173 -12.25 3.35 -20.62
CA ALA A 173 -12.26 4.59 -19.85
C ALA A 173 -10.93 4.68 -19.07
N TYR A 174 -10.17 5.76 -19.20
CA TYR A 174 -8.84 5.88 -18.58
C TYR A 174 -8.62 7.24 -17.94
N PHE A 175 -7.72 7.28 -16.96
CA PHE A 175 -7.53 8.40 -16.06
C PHE A 175 -6.07 8.89 -16.10
N TYR A 176 -5.87 10.18 -16.31
CA TYR A 176 -4.54 10.77 -16.29
C TYR A 176 -4.54 12.22 -15.80
N ASN A 177 -3.37 12.75 -15.46
CA ASN A 177 -3.11 14.18 -15.36
C ASN A 177 -1.67 14.52 -15.74
N GLU A 178 -1.43 15.78 -16.06
CA GLU A 178 -0.13 16.33 -16.45
C GLU A 178 0.47 17.24 -15.37
N THR A 179 -0.14 17.27 -14.19
CA THR A 179 0.24 18.16 -13.07
C THR A 179 1.06 17.44 -12.01
N GLY A 180 1.01 16.10 -11.98
CA GLY A 180 1.55 15.31 -10.87
C GLY A 180 0.63 15.27 -9.65
N SER A 181 -0.61 15.77 -9.76
CA SER A 181 -1.61 15.72 -8.69
C SER A 181 -2.04 14.27 -8.41
N TYR A 182 -2.14 13.87 -7.14
CA TYR A 182 -2.66 12.55 -6.76
C TYR A 182 -4.18 12.51 -6.61
N ALA A 183 -4.87 13.64 -6.84
CA ALA A 183 -6.31 13.76 -6.61
C ALA A 183 -7.09 14.14 -7.88
N GLU A 184 -6.53 14.98 -8.72
CA GLU A 184 -7.22 15.55 -9.89
C GLU A 184 -6.87 14.75 -11.14
N PHE A 185 -7.84 14.05 -11.71
CA PHE A 185 -7.66 13.26 -12.92
C PHE A 185 -8.70 13.64 -13.97
N THR A 186 -8.24 13.74 -15.21
CA THR A 186 -9.10 13.78 -16.38
C THR A 186 -9.39 12.35 -16.81
N MET A 187 -10.66 12.01 -16.98
CA MET A 187 -11.11 10.77 -17.59
C MET A 187 -11.42 10.99 -19.07
N LYS A 188 -10.93 10.09 -19.91
CA LYS A 188 -11.26 9.99 -21.34
C LYS A 188 -11.68 8.56 -21.69
N VAL A 189 -12.27 8.39 -22.87
CA VAL A 189 -12.66 7.07 -23.39
C VAL A 189 -11.95 6.82 -24.71
N LYS A 190 -11.28 5.68 -24.82
CA LYS A 190 -10.57 5.22 -26.01
C LYS A 190 -11.34 4.07 -26.66
N ASP A 191 -11.51 4.10 -27.97
CA ASP A 191 -11.92 2.95 -28.78
C ASP A 191 -10.69 2.05 -29.03
N LEU A 192 -10.79 0.77 -28.67
CA LEU A 192 -9.64 -0.14 -28.69
C LEU A 192 -9.36 -0.73 -30.07
N ALA A 193 -10.32 -0.68 -30.99
CA ALA A 193 -10.13 -1.17 -32.36
C ALA A 193 -9.37 -0.14 -33.21
N SER A 194 -9.77 1.14 -33.13
CA SER A 194 -9.14 2.24 -33.86
C SER A 194 -7.93 2.83 -33.14
N GLY A 195 -7.90 2.74 -31.81
CA GLY A 195 -6.89 3.41 -30.98
C GLY A 195 -7.19 4.89 -30.70
N GLU A 196 -8.31 5.41 -31.19
CA GLU A 196 -8.68 6.82 -31.08
C GLU A 196 -9.51 7.12 -29.83
N ASN A 197 -9.45 8.37 -29.35
CA ASN A 197 -10.34 8.83 -28.29
C ASN A 197 -11.75 9.09 -28.84
N ILE A 198 -12.75 8.57 -28.14
CA ILE A 198 -14.16 8.92 -28.36
C ILE A 198 -14.42 10.22 -27.59
N GLY A 199 -15.26 11.11 -28.13
CA GLY A 199 -15.48 12.51 -27.70
C GLY A 199 -15.94 12.78 -26.25
N PHE A 200 -15.82 11.81 -25.35
CA PHE A 200 -15.98 11.96 -23.91
C PHE A 200 -14.68 12.45 -23.25
N SER A 201 -14.77 13.52 -22.46
CA SER A 201 -13.70 13.99 -21.56
C SER A 201 -14.33 14.65 -20.34
N MET A 202 -13.82 14.32 -19.15
CA MET A 202 -14.33 14.90 -17.91
C MET A 202 -13.23 15.04 -16.87
N ASP A 203 -13.11 16.21 -16.26
CA ASP A 203 -12.12 16.50 -15.22
C ASP A 203 -12.66 16.18 -13.83
N GLY A 204 -11.76 15.84 -12.91
CA GLY A 204 -12.10 15.58 -11.52
C GLY A 204 -12.82 14.25 -11.28
N VAL A 205 -12.69 13.29 -12.20
CA VAL A 205 -13.33 11.99 -12.06
C VAL A 205 -12.55 11.09 -11.10
N ALA A 206 -13.21 10.58 -10.06
CA ALA A 206 -12.56 9.75 -9.03
C ALA A 206 -12.86 8.24 -9.14
N SER A 207 -13.96 7.85 -9.78
CA SER A 207 -14.35 6.44 -10.01
C SER A 207 -15.27 6.32 -11.24
N VAL A 208 -15.33 5.13 -11.85
CA VAL A 208 -16.16 4.85 -13.04
C VAL A 208 -16.68 3.41 -13.05
N ALA A 209 -17.89 3.23 -13.57
CA ALA A 209 -18.48 1.94 -13.90
C ALA A 209 -19.12 1.97 -15.30
N TRP A 210 -18.97 0.87 -16.04
CA TRP A 210 -19.67 0.65 -17.30
C TRP A 210 -20.99 -0.08 -17.07
N ALA A 211 -22.02 0.31 -17.81
CA ALA A 211 -23.20 -0.53 -18.00
C ALA A 211 -22.96 -1.60 -19.09
N ASN A 212 -23.80 -2.63 -19.10
CA ASN A 212 -23.69 -3.75 -20.04
C ASN A 212 -24.05 -3.38 -21.48
N ASP A 213 -24.59 -2.18 -21.71
CA ASP A 213 -24.86 -1.65 -23.05
C ASP A 213 -23.62 -1.10 -23.77
N ASN A 214 -22.45 -1.09 -23.11
CA ASN A 214 -21.16 -0.63 -23.64
C ASN A 214 -21.11 0.84 -24.09
N LYS A 215 -22.11 1.64 -23.69
CA LYS A 215 -22.24 3.05 -24.04
C LYS A 215 -22.61 3.94 -22.87
N THR A 216 -23.14 3.40 -21.77
CA THR A 216 -23.48 4.18 -20.58
C THR A 216 -22.38 4.05 -19.54
N LEU A 217 -21.88 5.20 -19.09
CA LEU A 217 -20.94 5.34 -18.00
C LEU A 217 -21.64 5.90 -16.77
N PHE A 218 -21.25 5.41 -15.60
CA PHE A 218 -21.44 6.08 -14.34
C PHE A 218 -20.10 6.55 -13.83
N TYR A 219 -20.00 7.78 -13.34
CA TYR A 219 -18.72 8.31 -12.85
C TYR A 219 -18.91 9.28 -11.70
N SER A 220 -17.93 9.32 -10.79
CA SER A 220 -17.96 10.23 -9.64
C SER A 220 -17.15 11.49 -9.88
N LEU A 221 -17.59 12.64 -9.37
CA LEU A 221 -16.85 13.90 -9.45
C LEU A 221 -16.45 14.42 -8.07
N ILE A 222 -15.20 14.92 -7.99
CA ILE A 222 -14.70 15.64 -6.83
C ILE A 222 -15.27 17.06 -6.74
N ASP A 223 -15.41 17.57 -5.53
CA ASP A 223 -15.71 18.98 -5.25
C ASP A 223 -14.41 19.79 -5.05
N GLN A 224 -14.54 21.08 -4.71
CA GLN A 224 -13.41 21.98 -4.46
C GLN A 224 -12.52 21.57 -3.27
N THR A 225 -12.93 20.63 -2.42
CA THR A 225 -12.09 20.07 -1.35
C THR A 225 -11.45 18.74 -1.75
N LEU A 226 -11.53 18.38 -3.04
CA LEU A 226 -11.06 17.13 -3.62
C LEU A 226 -11.85 15.90 -3.14
N ARG A 227 -13.03 16.10 -2.53
CA ARG A 227 -13.90 15.04 -2.06
C ARG A 227 -14.85 14.61 -3.18
N SER A 228 -14.82 13.31 -3.52
CA SER A 228 -15.80 12.73 -4.44
C SER A 228 -17.21 12.82 -3.84
N SER A 229 -18.09 13.64 -4.44
CA SER A 229 -19.35 14.07 -3.83
C SER A 229 -20.59 13.84 -4.69
N LYS A 230 -20.42 13.63 -6.00
CA LYS A 230 -21.54 13.49 -6.95
C LYS A 230 -21.29 12.33 -7.88
N ILE A 231 -22.35 11.58 -8.21
CA ILE A 231 -22.33 10.52 -9.22
C ILE A 231 -23.20 10.95 -10.39
N TYR A 232 -22.65 10.86 -11.58
CA TYR A 232 -23.32 11.14 -12.85
C TYR A 232 -23.49 9.86 -13.65
N ARG A 233 -24.53 9.84 -14.48
CA ARG A 233 -24.78 8.87 -15.55
C ARG A 233 -24.67 9.59 -16.88
N GLN A 234 -23.95 9.04 -17.85
CA GLN A 234 -23.84 9.62 -19.19
C GLN A 234 -23.69 8.54 -20.25
N THR A 235 -24.49 8.63 -21.31
CA THR A 235 -24.21 7.87 -22.55
C THR A 235 -23.10 8.57 -23.34
N LEU A 236 -22.23 7.82 -24.00
CA LEU A 236 -21.05 8.39 -24.70
C LEU A 236 -21.42 9.40 -25.81
N ASP A 237 -22.64 9.34 -26.35
CA ASP A 237 -23.18 10.24 -27.35
C ASP A 237 -23.90 11.47 -26.78
N ALA A 238 -24.16 11.50 -25.47
CA ALA A 238 -24.81 12.62 -24.81
C ALA A 238 -23.82 13.78 -24.59
N SER A 239 -24.33 15.01 -24.73
CA SER A 239 -23.55 16.24 -24.53
C SER A 239 -23.22 16.54 -23.07
N ALA A 240 -23.96 15.95 -22.13
CA ALA A 240 -23.78 16.16 -20.70
C ALA A 240 -24.27 14.94 -19.90
N GLY A 241 -23.67 14.71 -18.73
CA GLY A 241 -24.13 13.71 -17.77
C GLY A 241 -25.32 14.19 -16.93
N GLU A 242 -26.14 13.24 -16.51
CA GLU A 242 -27.25 13.41 -15.59
C GLU A 242 -26.79 13.10 -14.16
N LEU A 243 -27.05 14.00 -13.21
CA LEU A 243 -26.76 13.75 -11.79
C LEU A 243 -27.73 12.70 -11.25
N VAL A 244 -27.21 11.54 -10.83
CA VAL A 244 -28.02 10.44 -10.27
C VAL A 244 -27.90 10.31 -8.75
N TYR A 245 -26.84 10.87 -8.15
CA TYR A 245 -26.66 10.90 -6.70
C TYR A 245 -25.73 12.03 -6.25
N GLU A 246 -26.02 12.63 -5.09
CA GLU A 246 -25.21 13.65 -4.42
C GLU A 246 -25.07 13.31 -2.93
N GLU A 247 -23.82 13.18 -2.46
CA GLU A 247 -23.47 13.05 -1.06
C GLU A 247 -23.27 14.43 -0.43
N ARG A 248 -24.28 14.85 0.33
CA ARG A 248 -24.36 16.18 0.95
C ARG A 248 -23.64 16.27 2.28
N ASP A 249 -23.40 15.14 2.94
CA ASP A 249 -22.64 15.12 4.19
C ASP A 249 -21.14 15.14 3.87
N ALA A 250 -20.47 16.23 4.24
CA ALA A 250 -19.04 16.43 3.97
C ALA A 250 -18.13 15.40 4.65
N ARG A 251 -18.64 14.60 5.61
CA ARG A 251 -17.92 13.50 6.24
C ARG A 251 -17.80 12.26 5.35
N PHE A 252 -18.61 12.17 4.29
CA PHE A 252 -18.69 11.01 3.41
C PHE A 252 -18.08 11.31 2.03
N GLY A 253 -17.35 10.35 1.47
CA GLY A 253 -17.03 10.31 0.03
C GLY A 253 -17.96 9.33 -0.68
N THR A 254 -18.28 9.59 -1.95
CA THR A 254 -19.09 8.68 -2.78
C THR A 254 -18.34 8.19 -4.02
N TYR A 255 -18.50 6.92 -4.36
CA TYR A 255 -17.83 6.24 -5.47
C TYR A 255 -18.80 5.31 -6.20
N VAL A 256 -18.49 4.99 -7.45
CA VAL A 256 -19.27 4.06 -8.28
C VAL A 256 -18.39 2.95 -8.86
N TYR A 257 -18.90 1.72 -8.87
CA TYR A 257 -18.20 0.53 -9.36
C TYR A 257 -19.17 -0.53 -9.87
N GLY A 258 -18.70 -1.39 -10.78
CA GLY A 258 -19.39 -2.61 -11.18
C GLY A 258 -18.95 -3.80 -10.31
N ASN A 259 -19.73 -4.87 -10.33
CA ASN A 259 -19.41 -6.08 -9.58
C ASN A 259 -18.92 -7.23 -10.49
N LYS A 260 -18.30 -8.27 -9.90
CA LYS A 260 -17.71 -9.40 -10.64
C LYS A 260 -18.72 -10.18 -11.50
N THR A 261 -19.97 -10.34 -11.04
CA THR A 261 -21.01 -11.03 -11.83
C THR A 261 -21.57 -10.18 -12.97
N ARG A 262 -21.25 -8.88 -13.01
CA ARG A 262 -21.74 -7.88 -13.98
C ARG A 262 -23.26 -7.67 -13.96
N GLU A 263 -23.92 -8.11 -12.90
CA GLU A 263 -25.37 -7.94 -12.76
C GLU A 263 -25.73 -6.55 -12.25
N TYR A 264 -24.80 -5.89 -11.55
CA TYR A 264 -25.08 -4.68 -10.79
C TYR A 264 -24.00 -3.59 -10.94
N ILE A 265 -24.46 -2.35 -10.84
CA ILE A 265 -23.62 -1.18 -10.60
C ILE A 265 -23.96 -0.64 -9.22
N PHE A 266 -22.95 -0.41 -8.40
CA PHE A 266 -23.08 0.09 -7.04
C PHE A 266 -22.58 1.52 -6.92
N ILE A 267 -23.31 2.31 -6.12
CA ILE A 267 -22.80 3.55 -5.52
C ILE A 267 -22.54 3.25 -4.05
N ALA A 268 -21.30 3.44 -3.59
CA ALA A 268 -20.96 3.43 -2.18
C ALA A 268 -20.76 4.86 -1.68
N SER A 269 -21.29 5.17 -0.51
CA SER A 269 -21.02 6.39 0.24
C SER A 269 -20.47 6.02 1.60
N ALA A 270 -19.26 6.44 1.94
CA ALA A 270 -18.59 6.05 3.18
C ALA A 270 -17.89 7.22 3.87
N SER A 271 -17.99 7.22 5.20
CA SER A 271 -17.17 8.01 6.12
C SER A 271 -16.19 7.06 6.85
N SER A 272 -15.45 7.56 7.83
CA SER A 272 -14.51 6.73 8.62
C SER A 272 -15.16 5.66 9.49
N THR A 273 -16.48 5.70 9.73
CA THR A 273 -17.18 4.74 10.61
C THR A 273 -18.55 4.33 10.09
N THR A 274 -18.93 4.75 8.89
CA THR A 274 -20.30 4.50 8.40
C THR A 274 -20.34 4.41 6.90
N SER A 275 -21.08 3.44 6.36
CA SER A 275 -21.30 3.31 4.92
C SER A 275 -22.78 3.16 4.54
N GLU A 276 -23.06 3.42 3.28
CA GLU A 276 -24.31 3.15 2.57
C GLU A 276 -23.99 2.67 1.17
N GLU A 277 -24.63 1.61 0.71
CA GLU A 277 -24.58 1.18 -0.68
C GLU A 277 -25.94 1.29 -1.34
N ARG A 278 -25.91 1.64 -2.62
CA ARG A 278 -27.06 1.69 -3.51
C ARG A 278 -26.72 0.93 -4.77
N TYR A 279 -27.69 0.32 -5.42
CA TYR A 279 -27.42 -0.43 -6.64
C TYR A 279 -28.55 -0.32 -7.68
N ILE A 280 -28.19 -0.61 -8.92
CA ILE A 280 -29.08 -0.85 -10.06
C ILE A 280 -28.62 -2.09 -10.80
N SER A 281 -29.49 -2.63 -11.66
CA SER A 281 -29.05 -3.62 -12.65
C SER A 281 -28.15 -2.96 -13.71
N ALA A 282 -27.03 -3.59 -14.04
CA ALA A 282 -26.13 -3.11 -15.08
C ALA A 282 -26.73 -3.20 -16.50
N ASP A 283 -27.77 -4.03 -16.70
CA ASP A 283 -28.54 -4.15 -17.96
C ASP A 283 -29.64 -3.09 -18.10
N ARG A 284 -30.01 -2.43 -16.99
CA ARG A 284 -31.03 -1.38 -16.97
C ARG A 284 -30.44 -0.08 -16.42
N PRO A 285 -29.47 0.53 -17.11
CA PRO A 285 -28.76 1.71 -16.61
C PRO A 285 -29.64 2.97 -16.49
N ALA A 286 -30.84 2.95 -17.07
CA ALA A 286 -31.82 4.02 -16.94
C ALA A 286 -32.60 3.99 -15.60
N ASP A 287 -32.65 2.85 -14.92
CA ASP A 287 -33.39 2.67 -13.67
C ASP A 287 -32.82 3.54 -12.53
N PRO A 288 -33.65 3.96 -11.56
CA PRO A 288 -33.17 4.68 -10.38
C PRO A 288 -32.43 3.75 -9.42
N PHE A 289 -31.39 4.27 -8.76
CA PHE A 289 -30.66 3.56 -7.71
C PHE A 289 -31.54 3.22 -6.51
N LYS A 290 -31.54 1.95 -6.12
CA LYS A 290 -32.18 1.45 -4.89
C LYS A 290 -31.17 1.44 -3.75
N ILE A 291 -31.55 1.95 -2.58
CA ILE A 291 -30.75 1.79 -1.35
C ILE A 291 -30.71 0.31 -0.97
N PHE A 292 -29.52 -0.23 -0.70
CA PHE A 292 -29.38 -1.59 -0.16
C PHE A 292 -29.83 -1.60 1.30
N LEU A 293 -29.08 -0.97 2.21
CA LEU A 293 -29.51 -0.73 3.59
C LEU A 293 -29.31 0.75 3.95
N PRO A 294 -30.28 1.43 4.59
CA PRO A 294 -30.08 2.80 5.06
C PRO A 294 -28.88 2.87 6.02
N ARG A 295 -28.05 3.91 5.90
CA ARG A 295 -26.91 4.07 6.80
C ARG A 295 -27.34 4.25 8.25
N VAL A 296 -26.55 3.67 9.14
CA VAL A 296 -26.67 3.84 10.60
C VAL A 296 -25.31 4.30 11.11
N GLN A 297 -25.28 5.32 11.96
CA GLN A 297 -24.03 5.83 12.52
C GLN A 297 -23.26 4.70 13.22
N ASP A 298 -21.96 4.61 12.93
CA ASP A 298 -21.04 3.57 13.43
C ASP A 298 -21.33 2.15 12.93
N VAL A 299 -22.04 2.03 11.79
CA VAL A 299 -22.21 0.77 11.05
C VAL A 299 -21.55 0.88 9.69
N GLU A 300 -20.57 0.02 9.45
CA GLU A 300 -19.91 -0.16 8.17
C GLU A 300 -20.35 -1.49 7.56
N TYR A 301 -20.80 -1.45 6.31
CA TYR A 301 -21.05 -2.64 5.52
C TYR A 301 -20.59 -2.49 4.07
N SER A 302 -20.30 -3.62 3.45
CA SER A 302 -20.05 -3.72 2.00
C SER A 302 -20.79 -4.91 1.40
N VAL A 303 -21.34 -4.73 0.20
CA VAL A 303 -22.18 -5.74 -0.47
C VAL A 303 -21.41 -6.44 -1.57
N TYR A 304 -21.40 -7.77 -1.53
CA TYR A 304 -20.73 -8.63 -2.48
C TYR A 304 -21.76 -9.56 -3.13
N PRO A 305 -22.17 -9.28 -4.38
CA PRO A 305 -23.13 -10.12 -5.07
C PRO A 305 -22.58 -11.50 -5.40
N HIS A 306 -23.42 -12.49 -5.17
CA HIS A 306 -23.34 -13.85 -5.70
C HIS A 306 -24.59 -14.07 -6.58
N LYS A 307 -24.56 -14.96 -7.58
CA LYS A 307 -25.70 -15.12 -8.52
C LYS A 307 -27.04 -15.41 -7.83
N ASP A 308 -27.01 -16.09 -6.68
CA ASP A 308 -28.22 -16.50 -5.95
C ASP A 308 -28.51 -15.69 -4.67
N LYS A 309 -27.59 -14.81 -4.24
CA LYS A 309 -27.64 -14.17 -2.91
C LYS A 309 -26.66 -13.00 -2.79
N PHE A 310 -26.71 -12.27 -1.68
CA PHE A 310 -25.67 -11.30 -1.32
C PHE A 310 -24.88 -11.81 -0.12
N PHE A 311 -23.56 -11.66 -0.17
CA PHE A 311 -22.72 -11.66 1.02
C PHE A 311 -22.51 -10.22 1.46
N VAL A 312 -22.67 -9.95 2.75
CA VAL A 312 -22.51 -8.62 3.32
C VAL A 312 -21.51 -8.68 4.44
N ARG A 313 -20.32 -8.11 4.21
CA ARG A 313 -19.38 -7.82 5.30
C ARG A 313 -19.99 -6.70 6.11
N TYR A 314 -20.14 -6.90 7.41
CA TYR A 314 -20.83 -5.99 8.31
C TYR A 314 -20.02 -5.82 9.59
N LYS A 315 -19.90 -4.58 10.06
CA LYS A 315 -19.15 -4.18 11.24
C LYS A 315 -19.95 -3.12 12.00
N ASP A 316 -20.01 -3.29 13.31
CA ASP A 316 -20.59 -2.31 14.24
C ASP A 316 -19.78 -2.30 15.55
N LYS A 317 -20.28 -1.59 16.56
CA LYS A 317 -19.61 -1.45 17.87
C LYS A 317 -19.45 -2.77 18.64
N GLU A 318 -20.29 -3.76 18.38
CA GLU A 318 -20.24 -5.06 19.05
C GLU A 318 -19.36 -6.04 18.26
N ASN A 319 -19.20 -5.81 16.95
CA ASN A 319 -18.52 -6.68 16.01
C ASN A 319 -17.40 -5.92 15.28
N LEU A 320 -16.46 -5.35 16.03
CA LEU A 320 -15.41 -4.46 15.50
C LEU A 320 -14.52 -5.12 14.44
N ASN A 321 -14.26 -6.42 14.58
CA ASN A 321 -13.47 -7.20 13.62
C ASN A 321 -14.27 -7.65 12.38
N GLY A 322 -15.55 -7.29 12.31
CA GLY A 322 -16.46 -7.63 11.25
C GLY A 322 -17.02 -9.06 11.36
N LEU A 323 -18.13 -9.26 10.67
CA LEU A 323 -18.77 -10.54 10.41
C LEU A 323 -19.32 -10.54 8.98
N ILE A 324 -19.82 -11.67 8.51
CA ILE A 324 -20.44 -11.77 7.19
C ILE A 324 -21.82 -12.38 7.32
N TYR A 325 -22.82 -11.68 6.76
CA TYR A 325 -24.15 -12.22 6.54
C TYR A 325 -24.31 -12.75 5.12
N GLU A 326 -25.07 -13.81 4.98
CA GLU A 326 -25.76 -14.20 3.75
C GLU A 326 -27.17 -13.58 3.77
N MET A 327 -27.54 -12.90 2.68
CA MET A 327 -28.84 -12.25 2.50
C MET A 327 -29.49 -12.69 1.18
N PRO A 328 -30.83 -12.86 1.12
CA PRO A 328 -31.52 -13.20 -0.13
C PRO A 328 -31.45 -12.03 -1.13
N LEU A 329 -31.65 -12.30 -2.43
CA LEU A 329 -31.70 -11.25 -3.46
C LEU A 329 -32.89 -10.28 -3.29
N THR A 330 -33.94 -10.72 -2.59
CA THR A 330 -35.15 -9.94 -2.30
C THR A 330 -35.62 -10.20 -0.88
N GLY A 331 -36.17 -9.18 -0.21
CA GLY A 331 -36.69 -9.31 1.16
C GLY A 331 -35.61 -9.19 2.25
N TYR A 332 -34.37 -8.88 1.88
CA TYR A 332 -33.26 -8.63 2.81
C TYR A 332 -33.50 -7.38 3.68
N GLU A 333 -34.52 -6.57 3.40
CA GLU A 333 -34.92 -5.46 4.28
C GLU A 333 -35.44 -5.97 5.64
N ASP A 334 -36.00 -7.18 5.68
CA ASP A 334 -36.34 -7.87 6.91
C ASP A 334 -35.09 -8.57 7.48
N ARG A 335 -34.54 -8.03 8.56
CA ARG A 335 -33.35 -8.56 9.25
C ARG A 335 -33.52 -10.01 9.72
N THR A 336 -34.73 -10.53 9.88
CA THR A 336 -34.95 -11.94 10.24
C THR A 336 -34.59 -12.91 9.11
N THR A 337 -34.46 -12.40 7.88
CA THR A 337 -34.02 -13.18 6.71
C THR A 337 -32.50 -13.31 6.61
N TRP A 338 -31.75 -12.56 7.42
CA TRP A 338 -30.30 -12.56 7.40
C TRP A 338 -29.76 -13.83 8.05
N LYS A 339 -28.82 -14.48 7.39
CA LYS A 339 -28.16 -15.67 7.92
C LYS A 339 -26.71 -15.34 8.24
N LEU A 340 -26.28 -15.57 9.47
CA LEU A 340 -24.87 -15.39 9.83
C LEU A 340 -24.03 -16.46 9.11
N PHE A 341 -23.08 -16.03 8.28
CA PHE A 341 -22.25 -16.92 7.46
C PHE A 341 -20.82 -17.05 7.99
N VAL A 342 -20.18 -15.92 8.33
CA VAL A 342 -18.92 -15.90 9.10
C VAL A 342 -19.19 -15.13 10.39
N PRO A 343 -19.12 -15.77 11.57
CA PRO A 343 -19.33 -15.10 12.85
C PRO A 343 -18.17 -14.17 13.17
N HIS A 344 -18.45 -13.17 14.01
CA HIS A 344 -17.42 -12.29 14.56
C HIS A 344 -16.48 -13.05 15.51
N ASP A 345 -15.20 -12.70 15.47
CA ASP A 345 -14.18 -13.15 16.42
C ASP A 345 -13.35 -11.94 16.91
N ASN A 346 -13.24 -11.77 18.24
CA ASN A 346 -12.48 -10.69 18.86
C ASN A 346 -10.97 -10.70 18.54
N LYS A 347 -10.44 -11.81 18.04
CA LYS A 347 -9.00 -12.00 17.75
C LYS A 347 -8.69 -12.11 16.26
N VAL A 348 -9.71 -12.16 15.40
CA VAL A 348 -9.56 -12.36 13.96
C VAL A 348 -10.36 -11.30 13.22
N ARG A 349 -9.66 -10.38 12.58
CA ARG A 349 -10.28 -9.32 11.76
C ARG A 349 -10.50 -9.82 10.35
N ILE A 350 -11.68 -9.56 9.79
CA ILE A 350 -11.94 -9.74 8.37
C ILE A 350 -11.42 -8.49 7.65
N GLU A 351 -10.34 -8.61 6.88
CA GLU A 351 -9.74 -7.49 6.13
C GLU A 351 -10.51 -7.25 4.83
N SER A 352 -10.62 -8.29 4.02
CA SER A 352 -11.27 -8.25 2.71
C SER A 352 -11.88 -9.62 2.38
N ILE A 353 -12.76 -9.64 1.38
CA ILE A 353 -13.28 -10.89 0.81
C ILE A 353 -13.29 -10.82 -0.71
N ASP A 354 -13.19 -11.99 -1.33
CA ASP A 354 -13.49 -12.18 -2.74
C ASP A 354 -14.44 -13.38 -2.92
N ILE A 355 -15.20 -13.41 -4.02
CA ILE A 355 -16.19 -14.46 -4.27
C ILE A 355 -15.99 -15.05 -5.64
N VAL A 356 -15.82 -16.37 -5.69
CA VAL A 356 -16.00 -17.19 -6.89
C VAL A 356 -17.24 -18.05 -6.71
N LYS A 357 -17.72 -18.68 -7.79
CA LYS A 357 -19.01 -19.37 -7.82
C LYS A 357 -19.25 -20.32 -6.65
N GLU A 358 -18.27 -21.12 -6.28
CA GLU A 358 -18.44 -22.15 -5.26
C GLU A 358 -17.81 -21.76 -3.90
N TYR A 359 -17.03 -20.67 -3.85
CA TYR A 359 -16.23 -20.33 -2.66
C TYR A 359 -16.20 -18.83 -2.32
N LEU A 360 -16.33 -18.55 -1.03
CA LEU A 360 -15.96 -17.28 -0.41
C LEU A 360 -14.48 -17.35 0.00
N LEU A 361 -13.69 -16.44 -0.53
CA LEU A 361 -12.28 -16.25 -0.20
C LEU A 361 -12.18 -15.15 0.85
N LEU A 362 -11.48 -15.43 1.95
CA LEU A 362 -11.35 -14.52 3.09
C LEU A 362 -9.88 -14.11 3.24
N GLU A 363 -9.62 -12.81 3.29
CA GLU A 363 -8.39 -12.27 3.84
C GLU A 363 -8.67 -11.86 5.29
N LEU A 364 -8.01 -12.55 6.20
CA LEU A 364 -8.16 -12.35 7.64
C LEU A 364 -6.87 -11.80 8.21
N ARG A 365 -6.95 -11.16 9.38
CA ARG A 365 -5.79 -10.82 10.18
C ARG A 365 -5.92 -11.41 11.56
N LYS A 366 -4.92 -12.21 11.94
CA LYS A 366 -4.87 -12.93 13.20
C LYS A 366 -3.48 -12.81 13.77
N ASN A 367 -3.39 -12.32 15.01
CA ASN A 367 -2.11 -12.19 15.72
C ASN A 367 -1.04 -11.46 14.87
N GLY A 368 -1.37 -10.31 14.26
CA GLY A 368 -0.40 -9.50 13.51
C GLY A 368 -0.15 -9.95 12.07
N LEU A 369 -0.68 -11.10 11.64
CA LEU A 369 -0.39 -11.73 10.37
C LEU A 369 -1.65 -11.87 9.51
N ALA A 370 -1.48 -11.69 8.21
CA ALA A 370 -2.54 -12.00 7.25
C ALA A 370 -2.69 -13.52 7.11
N GLU A 371 -3.93 -14.00 7.04
CA GLU A 371 -4.29 -15.40 6.82
C GLU A 371 -5.32 -15.45 5.70
N ILE A 372 -5.16 -16.39 4.76
CA ILE A 372 -6.12 -16.56 3.66
C ILE A 372 -6.89 -17.86 3.90
N GLN A 373 -8.22 -17.75 3.93
CA GLN A 373 -9.11 -18.88 4.06
C GLN A 373 -10.04 -19.04 2.85
N VAL A 374 -10.40 -20.29 2.56
CA VAL A 374 -11.32 -20.67 1.50
C VAL A 374 -12.51 -21.39 2.12
N LYS A 375 -13.70 -20.80 1.98
CA LYS A 375 -14.94 -21.32 2.59
C LYS A 375 -15.99 -21.62 1.51
N PRO A 376 -16.56 -22.84 1.44
CA PRO A 376 -17.64 -23.14 0.50
C PRO A 376 -18.87 -22.24 0.69
N VAL A 377 -19.42 -21.68 -0.40
CA VAL A 377 -20.60 -20.79 -0.34
C VAL A 377 -21.89 -21.51 0.07
N SER A 378 -21.91 -22.85 -0.02
CA SER A 378 -22.98 -23.69 0.52
C SER A 378 -23.10 -23.58 2.05
N GLY A 379 -22.03 -23.18 2.73
CA GLY A 379 -21.90 -23.23 4.18
C GLY A 379 -21.58 -24.62 4.73
N GLU A 380 -21.58 -25.65 3.89
CA GLU A 380 -21.28 -27.03 4.22
C GLU A 380 -19.90 -27.42 3.66
N GLY A 381 -19.08 -28.07 4.48
CA GLY A 381 -17.72 -28.51 4.12
C GLY A 381 -16.62 -27.87 4.96
N GLU A 382 -15.38 -28.29 4.71
CA GLU A 382 -14.20 -27.80 5.42
C GLU A 382 -13.80 -26.39 4.93
N THR A 383 -13.35 -25.56 5.86
CA THR A 383 -12.72 -24.27 5.55
C THR A 383 -11.22 -24.48 5.50
N GLU A 384 -10.62 -24.24 4.34
CA GLU A 384 -9.18 -24.41 4.15
C GLU A 384 -8.44 -23.14 4.51
N THR A 385 -7.24 -23.29 5.07
CA THR A 385 -6.35 -22.16 5.41
C THR A 385 -5.03 -22.35 4.69
N ILE A 386 -4.55 -21.32 3.99
CA ILE A 386 -3.23 -21.36 3.37
C ILE A 386 -2.16 -21.15 4.45
N ALA A 387 -1.24 -22.10 4.57
CA ALA A 387 -0.13 -22.04 5.51
C ALA A 387 1.09 -21.34 4.88
N PHE A 388 1.80 -20.54 5.68
CA PHE A 388 3.00 -19.84 5.27
C PHE A 388 4.20 -20.23 6.17
N PRO A 389 5.41 -20.39 5.61
CA PRO A 389 6.54 -20.96 6.37
C PRO A 389 7.18 -20.01 7.39
N GLU A 390 7.12 -18.70 7.17
CA GLU A 390 7.86 -17.71 7.95
C GLU A 390 7.13 -17.34 9.26
N PRO A 391 7.87 -17.00 10.33
CA PRO A 391 7.26 -16.62 11.61
C PRO A 391 6.55 -15.25 11.57
N VAL A 392 6.94 -14.39 10.61
CA VAL A 392 6.32 -13.09 10.33
C VAL A 392 6.36 -12.84 8.83
N TYR A 393 5.22 -12.47 8.26
CA TYR A 393 5.03 -12.27 6.83
C TYR A 393 3.79 -11.41 6.59
N THR A 394 3.62 -11.02 5.33
CA THR A 394 2.36 -10.52 4.79
C THR A 394 1.94 -11.38 3.61
N ALA A 395 0.68 -11.79 3.61
CA ALA A 395 -0.01 -12.37 2.46
C ALA A 395 -1.14 -11.42 2.06
N SER A 396 -1.47 -11.34 0.78
CA SER A 396 -2.60 -10.52 0.31
C SER A 396 -3.41 -11.25 -0.73
N LEU A 397 -4.73 -11.25 -0.55
CA LEU A 397 -5.68 -11.90 -1.46
C LEU A 397 -5.85 -11.04 -2.72
N GLY A 398 -5.39 -11.57 -3.86
CA GLY A 398 -5.62 -10.96 -5.17
C GLY A 398 -6.94 -11.39 -5.81
N GLY A 399 -7.49 -12.52 -5.38
CA GLY A 399 -8.74 -13.07 -5.90
C GLY A 399 -8.63 -13.60 -7.33
N ASN A 400 -9.76 -13.67 -8.02
CA ASN A 400 -9.81 -13.96 -9.45
C ASN A 400 -10.84 -13.06 -10.14
N PRO A 401 -10.51 -12.37 -11.26
CA PRO A 401 -11.49 -11.58 -12.00
C PRO A 401 -12.66 -12.41 -12.55
N GLU A 402 -12.46 -13.69 -12.83
CA GLU A 402 -13.49 -14.58 -13.38
C GLU A 402 -14.34 -15.19 -12.26
N TYR A 403 -15.67 -15.02 -12.33
CA TYR A 403 -16.59 -15.54 -11.31
C TYR A 403 -16.61 -17.07 -11.26
N ASP A 404 -16.57 -17.73 -12.42
CA ASP A 404 -16.64 -19.20 -12.52
C ASP A 404 -15.27 -19.88 -12.33
N ALA A 405 -14.25 -19.17 -11.84
CA ALA A 405 -12.93 -19.73 -11.59
C ALA A 405 -12.89 -20.70 -10.41
N ASN A 406 -12.05 -21.73 -10.51
CA ASN A 406 -11.68 -22.64 -9.42
C ASN A 406 -10.26 -22.38 -8.87
N THR A 407 -9.66 -21.25 -9.28
CA THR A 407 -8.37 -20.77 -8.78
C THR A 407 -8.49 -19.33 -8.32
N PHE A 408 -7.58 -18.90 -7.45
CA PHE A 408 -7.39 -17.49 -7.14
C PHE A 408 -5.93 -17.19 -6.91
N ARG A 409 -5.56 -15.91 -7.01
CA ARG A 409 -4.19 -15.48 -6.80
C ARG A 409 -4.03 -14.82 -5.44
N TYR A 410 -2.84 -14.99 -4.88
CA TYR A 410 -2.41 -14.27 -3.70
C TYR A 410 -0.93 -13.92 -3.82
N THR A 411 -0.52 -12.83 -3.18
CA THR A 411 0.89 -12.48 -3.03
C THR A 411 1.38 -12.84 -1.65
N TYR A 412 2.64 -13.21 -1.55
CA TYR A 412 3.32 -13.55 -0.32
C TYR A 412 4.68 -12.86 -0.25
N THR A 413 5.03 -12.32 0.92
CA THR A 413 6.32 -11.68 1.18
C THR A 413 6.64 -11.66 2.67
N SER A 414 7.92 -11.50 3.00
CA SER A 414 8.42 -11.23 4.35
C SER A 414 9.65 -10.34 4.24
N LEU A 415 10.24 -9.92 5.37
CA LEU A 415 11.41 -9.03 5.35
C LEU A 415 12.61 -9.57 4.55
N ASN A 416 12.73 -10.90 4.40
CA ASN A 416 13.79 -11.56 3.61
C ASN A 416 13.23 -12.48 2.50
N ARG A 417 11.97 -12.31 2.10
CA ARG A 417 11.37 -13.03 0.97
C ARG A 417 10.82 -12.05 -0.05
N PRO A 418 11.46 -11.91 -1.22
CA PRO A 418 10.95 -11.09 -2.32
C PRO A 418 9.49 -11.43 -2.62
N THR A 419 8.73 -10.42 -3.04
CA THR A 419 7.29 -10.59 -3.27
C THR A 419 7.06 -11.66 -4.32
N THR A 420 6.26 -12.66 -3.97
CA THR A 420 5.96 -13.80 -4.82
C THR A 420 4.45 -13.90 -5.04
N LEU A 421 4.05 -13.94 -6.31
CA LEU A 421 2.69 -14.22 -6.74
C LEU A 421 2.50 -15.72 -6.88
N TYR A 422 1.44 -16.23 -6.25
CA TYR A 422 0.99 -17.60 -6.34
C TYR A 422 -0.41 -17.67 -6.95
N GLU A 423 -0.70 -18.79 -7.61
CA GLU A 423 -2.06 -19.22 -7.93
C GLU A 423 -2.40 -20.43 -7.07
N TYR A 424 -3.51 -20.33 -6.34
CA TYR A 424 -4.03 -21.42 -5.53
C TYR A 424 -5.14 -22.13 -6.29
N ASN A 425 -5.00 -23.44 -6.46
CA ASN A 425 -6.07 -24.29 -6.96
C ASN A 425 -6.95 -24.76 -5.80
N ILE A 426 -8.23 -24.38 -5.82
CA ILE A 426 -9.13 -24.65 -4.70
C ILE A 426 -9.45 -26.14 -4.55
N GLU A 427 -9.52 -26.88 -5.67
CA GLU A 427 -9.86 -28.30 -5.68
C GLU A 427 -8.70 -29.18 -5.22
N THR A 428 -7.48 -28.94 -5.75
CA THR A 428 -6.29 -29.74 -5.40
C THR A 428 -5.62 -29.26 -4.11
N LYS A 429 -5.94 -28.04 -3.65
CA LYS A 429 -5.34 -27.38 -2.49
C LYS A 429 -3.86 -27.06 -2.66
N GLU A 430 -3.40 -26.90 -3.90
CA GLU A 430 -2.01 -26.66 -4.25
C GLU A 430 -1.77 -25.20 -4.67
N SER A 431 -0.62 -24.64 -4.25
CA SER A 431 -0.14 -23.33 -4.69
C SER A 431 0.95 -23.47 -5.75
N GLU A 432 0.74 -22.89 -6.91
CA GLU A 432 1.74 -22.75 -7.96
C GLU A 432 2.43 -21.38 -7.88
N LYS A 433 3.77 -21.35 -7.90
CA LYS A 433 4.52 -20.09 -7.98
C LYS A 433 4.47 -19.54 -9.40
N LEU A 434 3.78 -18.42 -9.59
CA LEU A 434 3.64 -17.78 -10.91
C LEU A 434 4.77 -16.81 -11.23
N LYS A 435 5.12 -15.95 -10.27
CA LYS A 435 6.15 -14.92 -10.45
C LYS A 435 6.76 -14.55 -9.11
N GLU A 436 8.07 -14.48 -9.05
CA GLU A 436 8.82 -13.97 -7.90
C GLU A 436 9.54 -12.70 -8.31
N GLN A 437 9.56 -11.70 -7.42
CA GLN A 437 10.32 -10.48 -7.63
C GLN A 437 11.81 -10.84 -7.74
N GLU A 438 12.36 -10.65 -8.93
CA GLU A 438 13.79 -10.83 -9.18
C GLU A 438 14.60 -9.70 -8.56
N VAL A 439 15.73 -10.05 -7.94
CA VAL A 439 16.68 -9.10 -7.34
C VAL A 439 18.06 -9.33 -7.97
N PRO A 440 18.35 -8.70 -9.13
CA PRO A 440 19.49 -9.06 -9.99
C PRO A 440 20.87 -8.92 -9.33
N SER A 441 21.00 -8.12 -8.28
CA SER A 441 22.25 -7.91 -7.54
C SER A 441 22.79 -9.13 -6.77
N GLY A 442 22.11 -10.28 -6.80
CA GLY A 442 22.55 -11.51 -6.14
C GLY A 442 22.06 -11.65 -4.69
N PHE A 443 20.88 -11.12 -4.37
CA PHE A 443 20.26 -11.28 -3.05
C PHE A 443 20.07 -12.77 -2.71
N ASN A 444 20.51 -13.18 -1.52
CA ASN A 444 20.27 -14.52 -1.00
C ASN A 444 19.45 -14.44 0.31
N PRO A 445 18.22 -14.98 0.35
CA PRO A 445 17.38 -14.99 1.55
C PRO A 445 18.06 -15.60 2.78
N ASP A 446 18.94 -16.58 2.57
CA ASP A 446 19.60 -17.33 3.64
C ASP A 446 20.73 -16.56 4.33
N ASP A 447 21.13 -15.41 3.82
CA ASP A 447 22.14 -14.56 4.47
C ASP A 447 21.56 -13.73 5.63
N TYR A 448 20.24 -13.71 5.76
CA TYR A 448 19.52 -12.84 6.70
C TYR A 448 18.72 -13.66 7.71
N LYS A 449 18.50 -13.06 8.89
CA LYS A 449 17.63 -13.61 9.93
C LYS A 449 16.45 -12.68 10.13
N VAL A 450 15.25 -13.28 10.16
CA VAL A 450 13.99 -12.59 10.49
C VAL A 450 13.50 -13.10 11.82
N GLU A 451 13.10 -12.18 12.70
CA GLU A 451 12.56 -12.52 14.03
C GLU A 451 11.31 -11.70 14.33
N ARG A 452 10.43 -12.29 15.15
CA ARG A 452 9.34 -11.58 15.79
C ARG A 452 9.74 -11.25 17.22
N LEU A 453 9.59 -9.99 17.60
CA LEU A 453 9.78 -9.50 18.96
C LEU A 453 8.47 -8.94 19.50
N TRP A 454 8.37 -8.86 20.83
CA TRP A 454 7.27 -8.23 21.55
C TRP A 454 7.85 -7.25 22.56
N ALA A 455 7.40 -6.00 22.51
CA ALA A 455 7.76 -4.97 23.45
C ALA A 455 6.60 -4.74 24.42
N THR A 456 6.89 -4.65 25.72
CA THR A 456 5.87 -4.36 26.72
C THR A 456 5.71 -2.86 26.86
N ALA A 457 4.55 -2.32 26.48
CA ALA A 457 4.20 -0.93 26.72
C ALA A 457 3.97 -0.67 28.23
N PRO A 458 4.02 0.59 28.71
CA PRO A 458 3.84 0.92 30.13
C PRO A 458 2.50 0.47 30.75
N ASP A 459 1.47 0.26 29.93
CA ASP A 459 0.17 -0.28 30.35
C ASP A 459 0.11 -1.82 30.32
N GLY A 460 1.23 -2.49 30.06
CA GLY A 460 1.36 -3.95 30.05
C GLY A 460 0.97 -4.61 28.71
N VAL A 461 0.59 -3.83 27.71
CA VAL A 461 0.26 -4.34 26.38
C VAL A 461 1.52 -4.81 25.66
N GLU A 462 1.47 -6.01 25.08
CA GLU A 462 2.54 -6.56 24.26
C GLU A 462 2.40 -6.08 22.80
N VAL A 463 3.33 -5.24 22.35
CA VAL A 463 3.38 -4.65 21.01
C VAL A 463 4.28 -5.49 20.11
N PRO A 464 3.77 -6.09 19.02
CA PRO A 464 4.58 -6.91 18.13
C PRO A 464 5.50 -6.06 17.24
N MET A 465 6.64 -6.64 16.90
CA MET A 465 7.63 -6.03 16.00
C MET A 465 8.28 -7.12 15.14
N ALA A 466 8.45 -6.83 13.87
CA ALA A 466 9.19 -7.68 12.94
C ALA A 466 10.59 -7.09 12.72
N ILE A 467 11.63 -7.90 12.81
CA ILE A 467 13.01 -7.43 12.58
C ILE A 467 13.73 -8.29 11.56
N VAL A 468 14.64 -7.67 10.79
CA VAL A 468 15.56 -8.33 9.88
C VAL A 468 16.96 -7.77 10.03
N TYR A 469 17.94 -8.65 9.95
CA TYR A 469 19.35 -8.27 9.94
C TYR A 469 20.21 -9.37 9.30
N LYS A 470 21.43 -9.00 8.88
CA LYS A 470 22.39 -9.93 8.30
C LYS A 470 22.93 -10.92 9.34
N LYS A 471 23.01 -12.21 9.01
CA LYS A 471 23.55 -13.24 9.91
C LYS A 471 24.99 -12.90 10.34
N GLY A 472 25.34 -13.28 11.58
CA GLY A 472 26.62 -12.96 12.19
C GLY A 472 26.64 -11.66 13.01
N LEU A 473 25.56 -10.88 12.99
CA LEU A 473 25.39 -9.71 13.86
C LEU A 473 25.48 -10.10 15.35
N LYS A 474 26.20 -9.29 16.13
CA LYS A 474 26.31 -9.43 17.59
C LYS A 474 25.34 -8.48 18.28
N ARG A 475 24.62 -8.97 19.29
CA ARG A 475 23.72 -8.15 20.12
C ARG A 475 24.47 -7.50 21.29
N ASP A 476 25.40 -6.61 20.96
CA ASP A 476 26.25 -5.89 21.93
C ASP A 476 26.00 -4.36 21.93
N GLY A 477 24.89 -3.93 21.31
CA GLY A 477 24.48 -2.52 21.21
C GLY A 477 25.24 -1.71 20.15
N THR A 478 26.17 -2.32 19.42
CA THR A 478 27.04 -1.57 18.50
C THR A 478 26.50 -1.43 17.09
N ASN A 479 25.40 -2.10 16.73
CA ASN A 479 24.85 -2.03 15.37
C ASN A 479 23.98 -0.80 15.20
N PRO A 480 24.01 -0.14 14.03
CA PRO A 480 22.97 0.81 13.67
C PRO A 480 21.62 0.12 13.50
N ALA A 481 20.54 0.85 13.75
CA ALA A 481 19.19 0.35 13.53
C ALA A 481 18.28 1.40 12.92
N LEU A 482 17.28 0.95 12.15
CA LEU A 482 16.20 1.77 11.65
C LEU A 482 14.86 1.15 12.08
N LEU A 483 14.10 1.88 12.90
CA LEU A 483 12.76 1.50 13.32
C LEU A 483 11.72 2.28 12.51
N TYR A 484 10.81 1.56 11.86
CA TYR A 484 9.72 2.12 11.07
C TYR A 484 8.35 1.82 11.65
N SER A 485 7.41 2.76 11.56
CA SER A 485 5.98 2.51 11.77
C SER A 485 5.10 3.63 11.20
N TYR A 486 3.78 3.43 11.26
CA TYR A 486 2.75 4.38 10.82
C TYR A 486 1.69 4.64 11.90
N GLY A 487 0.99 3.59 12.35
CA GLY A 487 0.11 3.61 13.53
C GLY A 487 -1.10 4.53 13.44
N SER A 488 -1.75 4.67 12.29
CA SER A 488 -2.97 5.49 12.13
C SER A 488 -3.98 4.91 11.14
N TYR A 489 -5.25 5.30 11.28
CA TYR A 489 -6.37 4.93 10.40
C TYR A 489 -6.69 3.43 10.33
N GLY A 490 -6.17 2.62 11.26
CA GLY A 490 -6.30 1.17 11.19
C GLY A 490 -5.46 0.55 10.08
N ILE A 491 -4.53 1.31 9.48
CA ILE A 491 -3.56 0.79 8.51
C ILE A 491 -2.53 -0.02 9.28
N SER A 492 -2.50 -1.32 9.03
CA SER A 492 -1.54 -2.25 9.62
C SER A 492 -0.12 -1.97 9.11
N SER A 493 0.88 -2.15 9.97
CA SER A 493 2.29 -1.98 9.60
C SER A 493 2.82 -3.28 9.02
N ASP A 494 2.42 -3.57 7.79
CA ASP A 494 2.70 -4.85 7.11
C ASP A 494 4.19 -5.12 6.90
N VAL A 495 4.53 -6.41 6.89
CA VAL A 495 5.89 -6.93 6.95
C VAL A 495 6.28 -7.48 5.58
N TYR A 496 6.88 -6.63 4.75
CA TYR A 496 7.18 -6.94 3.35
C TYR A 496 8.65 -6.73 2.98
N PHE A 497 9.08 -7.38 1.90
CA PHE A 497 10.40 -7.22 1.33
C PHE A 497 10.56 -5.87 0.65
N SER A 498 11.56 -5.10 1.09
CA SER A 498 11.95 -3.86 0.44
C SER A 498 13.38 -3.96 -0.05
N ALA A 499 13.55 -4.07 -1.38
CA ALA A 499 14.87 -4.16 -2.01
C ALA A 499 15.77 -2.98 -1.64
N SER A 500 15.20 -1.78 -1.47
CA SER A 500 15.97 -0.58 -1.11
C SER A 500 16.53 -0.61 0.31
N MET A 501 15.83 -1.26 1.25
CA MET A 501 16.30 -1.36 2.65
C MET A 501 17.58 -2.19 2.76
N TYR A 502 17.90 -3.03 1.78
CA TYR A 502 19.11 -3.84 1.80
C TYR A 502 20.40 -3.02 1.65
N SER A 503 20.35 -1.80 1.11
CA SER A 503 21.50 -0.88 1.20
C SER A 503 21.85 -0.51 2.65
N LEU A 504 20.89 -0.53 3.58
CA LEU A 504 21.15 -0.38 5.01
C LEU A 504 21.52 -1.72 5.66
N ILE A 505 20.71 -2.77 5.44
CA ILE A 505 20.90 -4.08 6.08
C ILE A 505 22.26 -4.69 5.74
N ASP A 506 22.72 -4.56 4.49
CA ASP A 506 24.03 -5.04 4.05
C ASP A 506 25.21 -4.28 4.67
N ARG A 507 24.94 -3.07 5.22
CA ARG A 507 25.89 -2.25 5.99
C ARG A 507 25.78 -2.48 7.50
N GLY A 508 25.09 -3.53 7.93
CA GLY A 508 25.00 -3.94 9.34
C GLY A 508 23.84 -3.31 10.10
N PHE A 509 22.89 -2.66 9.42
CA PHE A 509 21.68 -2.18 10.10
C PHE A 509 20.78 -3.34 10.53
N VAL A 510 20.19 -3.19 11.72
CA VAL A 510 18.95 -3.86 12.08
C VAL A 510 17.79 -3.05 11.52
N TYR A 511 16.96 -3.64 10.67
CA TYR A 511 15.72 -3.00 10.22
C TYR A 511 14.53 -3.60 10.96
N ALA A 512 13.67 -2.75 11.50
CA ALA A 512 12.56 -3.13 12.34
C ALA A 512 11.27 -2.41 11.94
N ILE A 513 10.15 -3.14 11.99
CA ILE A 513 8.79 -2.60 11.78
C ILE A 513 7.99 -2.84 13.06
N ALA A 514 7.59 -1.77 13.74
CA ALA A 514 6.75 -1.84 14.93
C ALA A 514 5.26 -1.79 14.53
N GLN A 515 4.49 -2.77 15.01
CA GLN A 515 3.06 -2.91 14.75
C GLN A 515 2.23 -2.26 15.86
N ILE A 516 2.43 -0.95 16.06
CA ILE A 516 1.91 -0.14 17.18
C ILE A 516 0.39 0.12 17.10
N ARG A 517 -0.25 0.44 18.24
CA ARG A 517 -1.66 0.82 18.28
C ARG A 517 -1.97 2.01 17.39
N GLY A 518 -3.17 1.99 16.81
CA GLY A 518 -3.63 2.95 15.80
C GLY A 518 -3.53 2.41 14.37
N GLY A 519 -2.72 1.36 14.15
CA GLY A 519 -2.95 0.38 13.08
C GLY A 519 -3.98 -0.67 13.52
N SER A 520 -4.20 -1.69 12.69
CA SER A 520 -5.12 -2.81 13.00
C SER A 520 -4.42 -4.16 13.02
N ASP A 521 -3.10 -4.18 13.29
CA ASP A 521 -2.28 -5.39 13.27
C ASP A 521 -2.84 -6.52 14.16
N LEU A 522 -3.39 -6.18 15.33
CA LEU A 522 -4.04 -7.12 16.26
C LEU A 522 -5.58 -7.05 16.22
N GLY A 523 -6.15 -6.55 15.12
CA GLY A 523 -7.59 -6.37 14.95
C GLY A 523 -8.04 -4.92 15.15
N GLU A 524 -9.32 -4.67 14.99
CA GLU A 524 -9.88 -3.31 15.00
C GLU A 524 -9.80 -2.65 16.39
N GLN A 525 -9.88 -3.42 17.47
CA GLN A 525 -9.67 -2.89 18.82
C GLN A 525 -8.29 -2.23 18.97
N TRP A 526 -7.27 -2.74 18.26
CA TRP A 526 -5.92 -2.17 18.23
C TRP A 526 -5.90 -0.75 17.63
N TYR A 527 -6.79 -0.49 16.68
CA TYR A 527 -6.99 0.84 16.10
C TYR A 527 -7.77 1.75 17.06
N GLU A 528 -8.86 1.23 17.66
CA GLU A 528 -9.65 1.98 18.64
C GLU A 528 -8.83 2.42 19.87
N GLU A 529 -7.84 1.63 20.27
CA GLU A 529 -6.90 1.96 21.34
C GLU A 529 -5.73 2.85 20.91
N GLY A 530 -5.65 3.27 19.64
CA GLY A 530 -4.64 4.19 19.12
C GLY A 530 -5.21 5.35 18.30
N LYS A 531 -6.46 5.74 18.57
CA LYS A 531 -7.13 6.89 17.94
C LYS A 531 -7.83 7.77 18.98
N LEU A 532 -8.24 8.97 18.53
CA LEU A 532 -8.98 9.93 19.33
C LEU A 532 -8.27 10.20 20.68
N LEU A 533 -8.97 10.03 21.81
CA LEU A 533 -8.41 10.26 23.15
C LEU A 533 -7.31 9.26 23.53
N ASN A 534 -7.24 8.11 22.85
CA ASN A 534 -6.22 7.09 23.06
C ASN A 534 -5.02 7.25 22.14
N LYS A 535 -4.96 8.32 21.31
CA LYS A 535 -3.91 8.47 20.28
C LYS A 535 -2.48 8.45 20.83
N LYS A 536 -2.29 8.82 22.11
CA LYS A 536 -0.98 8.78 22.76
C LYS A 536 -0.38 7.37 22.82
N ASN A 537 -1.21 6.32 22.82
CA ASN A 537 -0.74 4.94 22.84
C ASN A 537 0.12 4.61 21.61
N THR A 538 -0.21 5.16 20.44
CA THR A 538 0.65 5.04 19.23
C THR A 538 2.09 5.46 19.51
N PHE A 539 2.30 6.59 20.20
CA PHE A 539 3.63 7.13 20.44
C PHE A 539 4.36 6.35 21.53
N ILE A 540 3.63 5.96 22.58
CA ILE A 540 4.16 5.20 23.72
C ILE A 540 4.59 3.79 23.28
N ASP A 541 3.79 3.13 22.44
CA ASP A 541 4.12 1.82 21.87
C ASP A 541 5.41 1.86 21.05
N PHE A 542 5.59 2.90 20.21
CA PHE A 542 6.80 3.06 19.41
C PHE A 542 8.04 3.29 20.28
N ILE A 543 7.90 4.06 21.36
CA ILE A 543 8.95 4.25 22.37
C ILE A 543 9.30 2.91 23.03
N ALA A 544 8.30 2.12 23.43
CA ALA A 544 8.53 0.80 24.02
C ALA A 544 9.27 -0.15 23.06
N CYS A 545 8.92 -0.14 21.77
CA CYS A 545 9.66 -0.89 20.75
C CYS A 545 11.12 -0.43 20.61
N SER A 546 11.37 0.88 20.66
CA SER A 546 12.71 1.46 20.62
C SER A 546 13.54 1.02 21.83
N GLU A 547 12.97 1.12 23.04
CA GLU A 547 13.61 0.67 24.28
C GLU A 547 13.89 -0.83 24.26
N LYS A 548 13.00 -1.64 23.70
CA LYS A 548 13.20 -3.09 23.54
C LYS A 548 14.42 -3.40 22.67
N LEU A 549 14.58 -2.73 21.53
CA LEU A 549 15.75 -2.93 20.66
C LEU A 549 17.06 -2.56 21.35
N ILE A 550 17.05 -1.47 22.12
CA ILE A 550 18.22 -1.00 22.86
C ILE A 550 18.56 -1.96 24.01
N HIS A 551 17.57 -2.30 24.84
CA HIS A 551 17.75 -3.17 26.01
C HIS A 551 18.22 -4.58 25.62
N ASP A 552 17.70 -5.13 24.52
CA ASP A 552 18.10 -6.45 24.02
C ASP A 552 19.46 -6.44 23.28
N GLY A 553 20.13 -5.28 23.21
CA GLY A 553 21.45 -5.13 22.63
C GLY A 553 21.49 -5.15 21.09
N TYR A 554 20.37 -4.98 20.39
CA TYR A 554 20.39 -4.87 18.94
C TYR A 554 21.09 -3.57 18.48
N THR A 555 20.86 -2.48 19.22
CA THR A 555 21.37 -1.14 18.95
C THR A 555 21.64 -0.39 20.26
N SER A 556 22.11 0.85 20.16
CA SER A 556 22.18 1.84 21.25
C SER A 556 21.41 3.11 20.86
N PRO A 557 21.12 4.02 21.81
CA PRO A 557 20.49 5.30 21.50
C PRO A 557 21.25 6.09 20.42
N ASP A 558 22.57 6.20 20.53
CA ASP A 558 23.44 6.89 19.54
C ASP A 558 23.43 6.29 18.13
N LYS A 559 22.71 5.17 17.91
CA LYS A 559 22.72 4.38 16.68
C LYS A 559 21.33 3.97 16.20
N LEU A 560 20.27 4.40 16.88
CA LEU A 560 18.88 4.11 16.49
C LEU A 560 18.30 5.27 15.69
N ALA A 561 17.96 5.03 14.44
CA ALA A 561 17.15 5.94 13.64
C ALA A 561 15.67 5.54 13.66
N ALA A 562 14.77 6.52 13.56
CA ALA A 562 13.34 6.32 13.40
C ALA A 562 12.82 6.91 12.09
N MET A 563 11.82 6.26 11.49
CA MET A 563 11.19 6.71 10.25
C MET A 563 9.68 6.52 10.27
N GLY A 564 8.95 7.51 9.74
CA GLY A 564 7.51 7.47 9.52
C GLY A 564 7.07 8.57 8.55
N GLY A 565 6.17 8.25 7.62
CA GLY A 565 5.67 9.18 6.60
C GLY A 565 4.18 9.49 6.77
N SER A 566 3.72 10.67 6.31
CA SER A 566 2.33 11.12 6.45
C SER A 566 1.86 11.15 7.92
N ALA A 567 0.86 10.37 8.35
CA ALA A 567 0.53 10.25 9.78
C ALA A 567 1.64 9.57 10.61
N GLY A 568 2.53 8.81 9.97
CA GLY A 568 3.80 8.39 10.58
C GLY A 568 4.74 9.58 10.86
N GLY A 569 4.61 10.70 10.15
CA GLY A 569 5.31 11.94 10.45
C GLY A 569 4.78 12.62 11.72
N LEU A 570 3.48 12.50 12.01
CA LEU A 570 2.92 12.88 13.31
C LEU A 570 3.54 12.02 14.43
N LEU A 571 3.67 10.71 14.20
CA LEU A 571 4.38 9.81 15.12
C LEU A 571 5.81 10.30 15.36
N MET A 572 6.59 10.57 14.30
CA MET A 572 7.96 11.09 14.43
C MET A 572 8.01 12.39 15.24
N GLY A 573 7.16 13.37 14.90
CA GLY A 573 7.08 14.63 15.63
C GLY A 573 6.72 14.49 17.11
N ALA A 574 5.88 13.51 17.48
CA ALA A 574 5.55 13.24 18.87
C ALA A 574 6.73 12.59 19.63
N VAL A 575 7.34 11.54 19.06
CA VAL A 575 8.36 10.77 19.78
C VAL A 575 9.66 11.54 19.97
N VAL A 576 10.08 12.38 19.01
CA VAL A 576 11.26 13.24 19.20
C VAL A 576 11.05 14.32 20.26
N ASN A 577 9.80 14.74 20.49
CA ASN A 577 9.47 15.66 21.59
C ASN A 577 9.38 14.95 22.94
N MET A 578 8.94 13.69 22.96
CA MET A 578 8.76 12.91 24.20
C MET A 578 10.05 12.26 24.70
N ARG A 579 10.84 11.68 23.79
CA ARG A 579 12.05 10.88 24.06
C ARG A 579 13.14 11.13 23.00
N PRO A 580 13.64 12.37 22.87
CA PRO A 580 14.74 12.67 21.96
C PRO A 580 16.03 11.92 22.31
N ASP A 581 16.19 11.49 23.56
CA ASP A 581 17.34 10.73 24.05
C ASP A 581 17.49 9.34 23.44
N LEU A 582 16.48 8.84 22.72
CA LEU A 582 16.49 7.53 22.08
C LEU A 582 17.04 7.51 20.65
N TYR A 583 17.25 8.68 20.01
CA TYR A 583 17.54 8.80 18.58
C TYR A 583 18.70 9.74 18.24
#